data_AF-Q8AXW4-F1
#
_entry.id   AF-Q8AXW4-F1
#
_cell.length_a   1.000
_cell.length_b   1.000
_cell.length_c   1.000
_cell.angle_alpha   90.00
_cell.angle_beta   90.00
_cell.angle_gamma   90.00
#
_symmetry.space_group_name_H-M   'P 1'
#
loop_
_entity.id
_entity.type
_entity.pdbx_description
1 polymer ?
#
loop_
_entity_poly.entity_id
_entity_poly.type
_entity_poly.pdbx_seq_one_letter_code
_entity_poly.pdbx_strand_id
1 'polypeptide(L)'
;LGRFRAIIYLSIVYVIGHVVKSVGAIPDVGDTTTHIVLSILGLVLIAFGTGGIKPCVAAFGGDQFTEEHAEERTKFFSIFYMSINAGSVLSTVITPILRGDVQCFGGDCYALAFGVPALLMIIALVVFIAGSGLYKKNPPEGNILLKVCQCIGYAIKNRWRNRKKSHKRA
;
A
#
# COMPACT_ATOMS: atom_id res chain seq x y z
N LEU A 1 8.76 13.87 -3.58
CA LEU A 1 9.32 12.64 -2.95
C LEU A 1 9.56 11.63 -4.06
N GLY A 2 10.77 11.08 -4.21
CA GLY A 2 11.03 10.06 -5.25
C GLY A 2 10.29 8.76 -4.95
N ARG A 3 9.87 8.02 -5.99
CA ARG A 3 9.07 6.77 -5.87
C ARG A 3 9.74 5.75 -4.92
N PHE A 4 11.07 5.58 -5.02
CA PHE A 4 11.85 4.73 -4.13
C PHE A 4 11.71 5.09 -2.63
N ARG A 5 11.85 6.38 -2.28
CA ARG A 5 11.70 6.84 -0.89
C ARG A 5 10.26 6.71 -0.40
N ALA A 6 9.28 6.94 -1.27
CA ALA A 6 7.87 6.75 -0.94
C ALA A 6 7.57 5.30 -0.56
N ILE A 7 8.08 4.33 -1.33
CA ILE A 7 7.93 2.89 -1.03
C ILE A 7 8.50 2.58 0.36
N ILE A 8 9.72 3.04 0.68
CA ILE A 8 10.34 2.77 1.99
C ILE A 8 9.49 3.36 3.13
N TYR A 9 9.12 4.64 3.05
CA TYR A 9 8.35 5.27 4.13
C TYR A 9 6.97 4.62 4.33
N LEU A 10 6.28 4.28 3.23
CA LEU A 10 4.98 3.63 3.31
C LEU A 10 5.09 2.17 3.81
N SER A 11 6.16 1.46 3.45
CA SER A 11 6.45 0.12 3.99
C SER A 11 6.72 0.15 5.50
N ILE A 12 7.43 1.17 6.00
CA ILE A 12 7.63 1.35 7.45
C ILE A 12 6.29 1.57 8.15
N VAL A 13 5.45 2.47 7.63
CA VAL A 13 4.09 2.71 8.17
C VAL A 13 3.25 1.41 8.14
N TYR A 14 3.39 0.62 7.08
CA TYR A 14 2.67 -0.64 6.95
C TYR A 14 3.12 -1.69 7.98
N VAL A 15 4.43 -1.83 8.23
CA VAL A 15 4.98 -2.71 9.27
C VAL A 15 4.51 -2.25 10.66
N ILE A 16 4.55 -0.94 10.95
CA ILE A 16 4.03 -0.39 12.22
C ILE A 16 2.54 -0.73 12.38
N GLY A 17 1.74 -0.58 11.32
CA GLY A 17 0.31 -0.93 11.36
C GLY A 17 0.05 -2.39 11.72
N HIS A 18 0.85 -3.32 11.15
CA HIS A 18 0.78 -4.74 11.49
C HIS A 18 1.22 -5.03 12.92
N VAL A 19 2.28 -4.40 13.41
CA VAL A 19 2.72 -4.55 14.82
C VAL A 19 1.66 -4.03 15.78
N VAL A 20 1.12 -2.84 15.55
CA VAL A 20 0.04 -2.25 16.37
C VAL A 20 -1.20 -3.15 16.36
N LYS A 21 -1.57 -3.69 15.19
CA LYS A 21 -2.71 -4.60 15.07
C LYS A 21 -2.46 -5.94 15.79
N SER A 22 -1.24 -6.47 15.71
CA SER A 22 -0.85 -7.72 16.39
C SER A 22 -0.86 -7.55 17.91
N VAL A 23 -0.28 -6.45 18.43
CA VAL A 23 -0.33 -6.11 19.86
C VAL A 23 -1.78 -5.96 20.33
N GLY A 24 -2.61 -5.21 19.60
CA GLY A 24 -4.02 -5.04 19.95
C GLY A 24 -4.85 -6.35 19.95
N ALA A 25 -4.34 -7.42 19.36
CA ALA A 25 -4.96 -8.75 19.34
C ALA A 25 -4.51 -9.67 20.49
N ILE A 26 -3.54 -9.26 21.31
CA ILE A 26 -3.12 -9.99 22.51
C ILE A 26 -4.18 -9.75 23.60
N PRO A 27 -4.76 -10.79 24.23
CA PRO A 27 -5.86 -10.62 25.19
C PRO A 27 -5.47 -9.95 26.53
N ASP A 28 -4.17 -9.80 26.81
CA ASP A 28 -3.63 -9.23 28.06
C ASP A 28 -3.41 -7.69 28.03
N VAL A 29 -3.59 -7.02 26.89
CA VAL A 29 -3.34 -5.57 26.76
C VAL A 29 -4.60 -4.72 26.99
N GLY A 30 -4.86 -4.44 28.27
CA GLY A 30 -5.77 -3.38 28.71
C GLY A 30 -7.26 -3.73 28.60
N ASP A 31 -8.11 -2.71 28.73
CA ASP A 31 -9.56 -2.88 28.72
C ASP A 31 -10.12 -3.00 27.28
N THR A 32 -11.38 -3.45 27.14
CA THR A 32 -12.06 -3.70 25.84
C THR A 32 -11.95 -2.52 24.87
N THR A 33 -12.04 -1.28 25.38
CA THR A 33 -11.90 -0.05 24.57
C THR A 33 -10.51 0.09 23.97
N THR A 34 -9.46 -0.32 24.69
CA THR A 34 -8.07 -0.26 24.24
C THR A 34 -7.82 -1.20 23.06
N HIS A 35 -8.35 -2.43 23.12
CA HIS A 35 -8.28 -3.38 22.01
C HIS A 35 -8.93 -2.85 20.73
N ILE A 36 -10.10 -2.21 20.86
CA ILE A 36 -10.83 -1.63 19.73
C ILE A 36 -10.04 -0.48 19.11
N VAL A 37 -9.55 0.45 19.93
CA VAL A 37 -8.79 1.61 19.45
C VAL A 37 -7.50 1.18 18.77
N LEU A 38 -6.71 0.29 19.38
CA LEU A 38 -5.48 -0.24 18.79
C LEU A 38 -5.76 -1.00 17.48
N SER A 39 -6.85 -1.78 17.45
CA SER A 39 -7.27 -2.50 16.25
C SER A 39 -7.64 -1.58 15.10
N ILE A 40 -8.43 -0.53 15.35
CA ILE A 40 -8.83 0.44 14.33
C ILE A 40 -7.60 1.22 13.84
N LEU A 41 -6.77 1.67 14.76
CA LEU A 41 -5.54 2.41 14.44
C LEU A 41 -4.61 1.56 13.56
N GLY A 42 -4.37 0.30 13.93
CA GLY A 42 -3.56 -0.63 13.14
C GLY A 42 -4.12 -0.84 11.73
N LEU A 43 -5.44 -1.04 11.61
CA LEU A 43 -6.10 -1.20 10.31
C LEU A 43 -6.03 0.05 9.43
N VAL A 44 -6.16 1.25 10.01
CA VAL A 44 -6.02 2.52 9.28
C VAL A 44 -4.59 2.69 8.76
N LEU A 45 -3.58 2.39 9.57
CA LEU A 45 -2.18 2.42 9.15
C LEU A 45 -1.90 1.41 8.03
N ILE A 46 -2.47 0.20 8.12
CA ILE A 46 -2.39 -0.83 7.08
C ILE A 46 -3.04 -0.36 5.78
N ALA A 47 -4.24 0.22 5.86
CA ALA A 47 -4.96 0.74 4.69
C ALA A 47 -4.16 1.85 4.00
N PHE A 48 -3.59 2.77 4.78
CA PHE A 48 -2.76 3.85 4.25
C PHE A 48 -1.46 3.33 3.60
N GLY A 49 -0.75 2.42 4.27
CA GLY A 49 0.47 1.81 3.74
C GLY A 49 0.22 1.05 2.44
N THR A 50 -0.74 0.13 2.43
CA THR A 50 -1.05 -0.69 1.24
C THR A 50 -1.59 0.14 0.07
N GLY A 51 -2.40 1.16 0.35
CA GLY A 51 -2.93 2.08 -0.66
C GLY A 51 -1.86 2.89 -1.36
N GLY A 52 -0.81 3.30 -0.65
CA GLY A 52 0.32 4.04 -1.22
C GLY A 52 1.37 3.15 -1.90
N ILE A 53 1.66 1.97 -1.35
CA ILE A 53 2.74 1.10 -1.86
C ILE A 53 2.41 0.59 -3.26
N LYS A 54 1.18 0.10 -3.50
CA LYS A 54 0.78 -0.54 -4.76
C LYS A 54 1.05 0.31 -6.02
N PRO A 55 0.57 1.57 -6.12
CA PRO A 55 0.85 2.39 -7.29
C PRO A 55 2.33 2.75 -7.43
N CYS A 56 3.04 2.95 -6.30
CA CYS A 56 4.46 3.30 -6.34
C CYS A 56 5.34 2.13 -6.79
N VAL A 57 5.08 0.90 -6.33
CA VAL A 57 5.86 -0.29 -6.68
C VAL A 57 5.66 -0.66 -8.15
N ALA A 58 4.43 -0.64 -8.65
CA ALA A 58 4.16 -0.94 -10.06
C ALA A 58 4.84 0.08 -10.99
N ALA A 59 4.74 1.37 -10.66
CA ALA A 59 5.39 2.43 -11.42
C ALA A 59 6.92 2.34 -11.35
N PHE A 60 7.48 2.08 -10.17
CA PHE A 60 8.92 1.94 -9.97
C PHE A 60 9.52 0.71 -10.67
N GLY A 61 8.79 -0.41 -10.71
CA GLY A 61 9.18 -1.60 -11.46
C GLY A 61 9.19 -1.36 -12.97
N GLY A 62 8.18 -0.66 -13.48
CA GLY A 62 8.13 -0.25 -14.88
C GLY A 62 9.27 0.70 -15.28
N ASP A 63 9.64 1.63 -14.39
CA ASP A 63 10.74 2.58 -14.60
C ASP A 63 12.13 1.93 -14.77
N GLN A 64 12.28 0.65 -14.40
CA GLN A 64 13.54 -0.07 -14.55
C GLN A 64 13.83 -0.42 -16.02
N PHE A 65 12.79 -0.49 -16.86
CA PHE A 65 12.93 -0.85 -18.26
C PHE A 65 12.89 0.42 -19.13
N THR A 66 13.91 0.58 -19.98
CA THR A 66 13.91 1.62 -21.02
C THR A 66 12.93 1.25 -22.14
N GLU A 67 12.46 2.21 -22.94
CA GLU A 67 11.51 1.97 -24.05
C GLU A 67 12.01 0.95 -25.09
N GLU A 68 13.33 0.79 -25.23
CA GLU A 68 13.96 -0.22 -26.08
C GLU A 68 13.70 -1.67 -25.61
N HIS A 69 13.32 -1.87 -24.35
CA HIS A 69 13.06 -3.18 -23.75
C HIS A 69 11.58 -3.38 -23.40
N ALA A 70 10.68 -2.93 -24.26
CA ALA A 70 9.23 -3.02 -24.05
C ALA A 70 8.69 -4.46 -23.90
N GLU A 71 9.32 -5.44 -24.57
CA GLU A 71 8.94 -6.85 -24.44
C GLU A 71 9.26 -7.39 -23.04
N GLU A 72 10.46 -7.12 -22.53
CA GLU A 72 10.89 -7.52 -21.18
C GLU A 72 10.05 -6.84 -20.09
N ARG A 73 9.68 -5.56 -20.30
CA ARG A 73 8.74 -4.84 -19.44
C ARG A 73 7.38 -5.55 -19.38
N THR A 74 6.90 -6.06 -20.51
CA THR A 74 5.62 -6.79 -20.59
C THR A 74 5.71 -8.12 -19.85
N LYS A 75 6.79 -8.90 -20.06
CA LYS A 75 7.04 -10.14 -19.32
C LYS A 75 7.11 -9.90 -17.82
N PHE A 76 7.80 -8.84 -17.38
CA PHE A 76 7.84 -8.43 -15.97
C PHE A 76 6.44 -8.22 -15.40
N PHE A 77 5.59 -7.44 -16.08
CA PHE A 77 4.22 -7.22 -15.61
C PHE A 77 3.39 -8.51 -15.63
N SER A 78 3.53 -9.37 -16.63
CA SER A 78 2.86 -10.68 -16.67
C SER A 78 3.22 -11.55 -15.45
N ILE A 79 4.52 -11.65 -15.13
CA ILE A 79 4.98 -12.39 -13.94
C ILE A 79 4.48 -11.71 -12.66
N PHE A 80 4.55 -10.38 -12.58
CA PHE A 80 4.04 -9.60 -11.44
C PHE A 80 2.55 -9.85 -11.19
N TYR A 81 1.72 -9.83 -12.23
CA TYR A 81 0.30 -10.15 -12.13
C TYR A 81 0.06 -11.60 -11.73
N MET A 82 0.83 -12.55 -12.27
CA MET A 82 0.74 -13.96 -11.88
C MET A 82 1.09 -14.15 -10.40
N SER A 83 2.16 -13.51 -9.91
CA SER A 83 2.55 -13.55 -8.50
C SER A 83 1.49 -12.97 -7.56
N ILE A 84 0.81 -11.89 -7.95
CA ILE A 84 -0.29 -11.32 -7.16
C ILE A 84 -1.46 -12.30 -7.05
N ASN A 85 -1.87 -12.90 -8.16
CA ASN A 85 -2.98 -13.86 -8.16
C ASN A 85 -2.60 -15.12 -7.36
N ALA A 86 -1.41 -15.67 -7.57
CA ALA A 86 -0.89 -16.81 -6.80
C ALA A 86 -0.81 -16.48 -5.29
N GLY A 87 -0.30 -15.31 -4.92
CA GLY A 87 -0.25 -14.85 -3.54
C GLY A 87 -1.64 -14.72 -2.92
N SER A 88 -2.64 -14.25 -3.68
CA SER A 88 -4.03 -14.18 -3.21
C SER A 88 -4.62 -15.57 -2.94
N VAL A 89 -4.37 -16.54 -3.82
CA VAL A 89 -4.81 -17.94 -3.62
C VAL A 89 -4.14 -18.54 -2.39
N LEU A 90 -2.81 -18.43 -2.29
CA LEU A 90 -2.06 -18.92 -1.14
C LEU A 90 -2.52 -18.27 0.17
N SER A 91 -2.72 -16.95 0.18
CA SER A 91 -3.24 -16.24 1.36
C SER A 91 -4.62 -16.74 1.76
N THR A 92 -5.50 -17.01 0.78
CA THR A 92 -6.86 -17.49 1.04
C THR A 92 -6.87 -18.89 1.65
N VAL A 93 -5.91 -19.75 1.28
CA VAL A 93 -5.75 -21.11 1.83
C VAL A 93 -5.04 -21.10 3.18
N ILE A 94 -3.93 -20.36 3.32
CA ILE A 94 -3.07 -20.38 4.52
C ILE A 94 -3.68 -19.62 5.69
N THR A 95 -4.37 -18.50 5.45
CA THR A 95 -4.98 -17.67 6.51
C THR A 95 -5.98 -18.43 7.40
N PRO A 96 -6.93 -19.22 6.88
CA PRO A 96 -7.85 -19.98 7.73
C PRO A 96 -7.14 -21.10 8.50
N ILE A 97 -6.16 -21.79 7.89
CA ILE A 97 -5.36 -22.83 8.57
C ILE A 97 -4.60 -22.23 9.75
N LEU A 98 -3.90 -21.10 9.54
CA LEU A 98 -3.18 -20.39 10.60
C LEU A 98 -4.11 -19.89 11.73
N ARG A 99 -5.38 -19.60 11.42
CA ARG A 99 -6.36 -19.15 12.41
C ARG A 99 -6.99 -20.29 13.18
N GLY A 100 -7.26 -21.43 12.52
CA GLY A 100 -8.02 -22.54 13.10
C GLY A 100 -7.17 -23.66 13.73
N ASP A 101 -5.98 -23.94 13.20
CA ASP A 101 -5.20 -25.13 13.59
C ASP A 101 -4.08 -24.82 14.60
N VAL A 102 -3.76 -23.54 14.84
CA VAL A 102 -2.63 -23.13 15.70
C VAL A 102 -3.15 -22.49 16.99
N GLN A 103 -3.29 -23.30 18.03
CA GLN A 103 -3.59 -22.84 19.38
C GLN A 103 -2.33 -22.22 20.01
N CYS A 104 -2.39 -20.96 20.43
CA CYS A 104 -1.36 -20.37 21.30
C CYS A 104 -2.03 -19.67 22.48
N PHE A 105 -1.38 -19.73 23.66
CA PHE A 105 -1.86 -19.10 24.90
C PHE A 105 -3.28 -19.55 25.33
N GLY A 106 -3.63 -20.83 25.13
CA GLY A 106 -4.90 -21.38 25.62
C GLY A 106 -6.15 -20.94 24.83
N GLY A 107 -5.99 -20.35 23.63
CA GLY A 107 -7.09 -19.97 22.72
C GLY A 107 -6.64 -19.73 21.27
N ASP A 108 -7.48 -19.03 20.48
CA ASP A 108 -7.24 -18.73 19.07
C ASP A 108 -6.14 -17.66 18.89
N CYS A 109 -5.05 -18.00 18.19
CA CYS A 109 -3.92 -17.10 18.04
C CYS A 109 -4.11 -16.09 16.88
N TYR A 110 -4.92 -15.05 17.11
CA TYR A 110 -5.07 -13.95 16.15
C TYR A 110 -3.77 -13.18 15.90
N ALA A 111 -2.89 -13.09 16.91
CA ALA A 111 -1.61 -12.39 16.80
C ALA A 111 -0.68 -13.01 15.76
N LEU A 112 -0.66 -14.35 15.62
CA LEU A 112 0.17 -15.06 14.64
C LEU A 112 -0.33 -14.82 13.20
N ALA A 113 -1.65 -14.83 13.01
CA ALA A 113 -2.25 -14.58 11.69
C ALA A 113 -1.91 -13.17 11.15
N PHE A 114 -1.77 -12.17 12.01
CA PHE A 114 -1.30 -10.82 11.62
C PHE A 114 0.23 -10.67 11.64
N GLY A 115 0.93 -11.49 12.43
CA GLY A 115 2.39 -11.50 12.50
C GLY A 115 3.06 -12.06 11.24
N VAL A 116 2.48 -13.08 10.60
CA VAL A 116 3.03 -13.67 9.36
C VAL A 116 3.15 -12.63 8.23
N PRO A 117 2.08 -11.88 7.87
CA PRO A 117 2.20 -10.79 6.92
C PRO A 117 3.22 -9.71 7.32
N ALA A 118 3.33 -9.39 8.62
CA ALA A 118 4.30 -8.43 9.12
C ALA A 118 5.74 -8.88 8.82
N LEU A 119 6.05 -10.15 9.12
CA LEU A 119 7.37 -10.73 8.87
C LEU A 119 7.69 -10.78 7.37
N LEU A 120 6.74 -11.23 6.55
CA LEU A 120 6.91 -11.26 5.09
C LEU A 120 7.17 -9.86 4.52
N MET A 121 6.50 -8.83 5.04
CA MET A 121 6.74 -7.44 4.63
C MET A 121 8.10 -6.91 5.07
N ILE A 122 8.58 -7.29 6.26
CA ILE A 122 9.94 -6.94 6.72
C ILE A 122 10.99 -7.56 5.80
N ILE A 123 10.84 -8.85 5.47
CA ILE A 123 11.74 -9.56 4.53
C ILE A 123 11.72 -8.85 3.17
N ALA A 124 10.53 -8.54 2.63
CA ALA A 124 10.39 -7.83 1.37
C ALA A 124 11.07 -6.45 1.40
N LEU A 125 10.94 -5.70 2.50
CA LEU A 125 11.58 -4.40 2.68
C LEU A 125 13.11 -4.52 2.73
N VAL A 126 13.65 -5.50 3.44
CA VAL A 126 15.10 -5.76 3.51
C VAL A 126 15.66 -6.08 2.12
N VAL A 127 15.01 -6.98 1.38
CA VAL A 127 15.40 -7.32 0.01
C VAL A 127 15.35 -6.09 -0.90
N PHE A 128 14.30 -5.27 -0.79
CA PHE A 128 14.16 -4.03 -1.56
C PHE A 128 15.26 -3.01 -1.25
N ILE A 129 15.64 -2.86 0.02
CA ILE A 129 16.72 -1.94 0.41
C ILE A 129 18.08 -2.50 -0.03
N ALA A 130 18.31 -3.81 0.07
CA ALA A 130 19.54 -4.45 -0.38
C ALA A 130 19.75 -4.27 -1.90
N GLY A 131 18.69 -4.35 -2.69
CA GLY A 131 18.71 -4.08 -4.14
C GLY A 131 18.91 -2.61 -4.53
N SER A 132 18.94 -1.68 -3.57
CA SER A 132 18.92 -0.24 -3.83
C SER A 132 20.11 0.29 -4.65
N GLY A 133 21.22 -0.43 -4.70
CA GLY A 133 22.38 -0.10 -5.54
C GLY A 133 22.17 -0.39 -7.03
N LEU A 134 21.28 -1.33 -7.36
CA LEU A 134 21.04 -1.78 -8.74
C LEU A 134 19.90 -1.03 -9.43
N TYR A 135 19.04 -0.35 -8.65
CA TYR A 135 17.86 0.31 -9.21
C TYR A 135 18.16 1.63 -9.90
N LYS A 136 17.51 1.84 -11.05
CA LYS A 136 17.42 3.14 -11.70
C LYS A 136 16.47 4.04 -10.91
N LYS A 137 17.02 5.08 -10.30
CA LYS A 137 16.29 6.05 -9.46
C LYS A 137 15.98 7.30 -10.28
N ASN A 138 14.82 7.31 -10.92
CA ASN A 138 14.37 8.48 -11.66
C ASN A 138 14.13 9.68 -10.72
N PRO A 139 14.46 10.91 -11.18
CA PRO A 139 14.15 12.12 -10.42
C PRO A 139 12.62 12.25 -10.21
N PRO A 140 12.19 12.97 -9.15
CA PRO A 140 10.77 13.10 -8.86
C PRO A 140 10.04 13.83 -9.99
N GLU A 141 9.15 13.12 -10.69
CA GLU A 141 8.19 13.72 -11.60
C GLU A 141 7.19 14.58 -10.82
N GLY A 142 6.83 15.75 -11.37
CA GLY A 142 6.00 16.74 -10.68
C GLY A 142 4.62 16.22 -10.24
N ASN A 143 3.93 16.98 -9.38
CA ASN A 143 2.66 16.56 -8.79
C ASN A 143 1.49 16.63 -9.82
N ILE A 144 1.26 15.53 -10.53
CA ILE A 144 0.17 15.38 -11.53
C ILE A 144 -1.19 15.60 -10.88
N LEU A 145 -1.38 15.15 -9.64
CA LEU A 145 -2.64 15.33 -8.90
C LEU A 145 -2.98 16.82 -8.75
N LEU A 146 -1.98 17.65 -8.47
CA LEU A 146 -2.14 19.08 -8.31
C LEU A 146 -2.50 19.76 -9.62
N LYS A 147 -1.91 19.32 -10.75
CA LYS A 147 -2.31 19.78 -12.09
C LYS A 147 -3.75 19.40 -12.41
N VAL A 148 -4.17 18.18 -12.08
CA VAL A 148 -5.55 17.72 -12.29
C VAL A 148 -6.53 18.53 -11.44
N CYS A 149 -6.25 18.73 -10.15
CA CYS A 149 -7.06 19.57 -9.26
C CYS A 149 -7.15 21.02 -9.76
N GLN A 150 -6.06 21.59 -10.25
CA GLN A 150 -6.05 22.93 -10.85
C GLN A 150 -6.90 22.98 -12.13
N CYS A 151 -6.79 21.98 -13.01
CA CYS A 151 -7.62 21.89 -14.22
C CYS A 151 -9.11 21.76 -13.89
N ILE A 152 -9.48 20.92 -12.92
CA ILE A 152 -10.87 20.76 -12.47
C ILE A 152 -11.37 22.07 -11.84
N GLY A 153 -10.59 22.68 -10.94
CA GLY A 153 -10.93 23.95 -10.31
C GLY A 153 -11.10 25.08 -11.33
N TYR A 154 -10.21 25.14 -12.33
CA TYR A 154 -10.30 26.08 -13.43
C TYR A 154 -11.56 25.85 -14.28
N ALA A 155 -11.86 24.59 -14.63
CA ALA A 155 -13.05 24.23 -15.39
C ALA A 155 -14.36 24.58 -14.65
N ILE A 156 -14.44 24.29 -13.35
CA ILE A 156 -15.60 24.65 -12.50
C ILE A 156 -15.74 26.17 -12.42
N LYS A 157 -14.64 26.89 -12.17
CA LYS A 157 -14.62 28.36 -12.10
C LYS A 157 -15.07 28.97 -13.44
N ASN A 158 -14.59 28.45 -14.56
CA ASN A 158 -14.98 28.91 -15.89
C ASN A 158 -16.47 28.65 -16.17
N ARG A 159 -16.98 27.47 -15.81
CA ARG A 159 -18.39 27.11 -15.94
C ARG A 159 -19.31 28.03 -15.12
N TRP A 160 -18.93 28.36 -13.89
CA TRP A 160 -19.70 29.29 -13.05
C TRP A 160 -19.64 30.73 -13.56
N ARG A 161 -18.48 31.18 -14.07
CA ARG A 161 -18.34 32.52 -14.64
C ARG A 161 -19.16 32.70 -15.92
N ASN A 162 -19.25 31.67 -16.77
CA ASN A 162 -20.09 31.68 -17.96
C ASN A 162 -21.59 31.57 -17.64
N ARG A 163 -21.98 30.79 -16.62
CA ARG A 163 -23.38 30.79 -16.11
C ARG A 163 -23.83 32.17 -15.64
N LYS A 164 -23.00 32.89 -14.87
CA LYS A 164 -23.31 34.26 -14.41
C LYS A 164 -23.41 35.27 -15.57
N LYS A 165 -22.64 35.09 -16.65
CA LYS A 165 -22.75 35.93 -17.86
C LYS A 165 -24.02 35.65 -18.67
N SER A 166 -24.48 34.41 -18.73
CA SER A 166 -25.72 34.04 -19.43
C SER A 166 -26.97 34.59 -18.74
N HIS A 167 -26.98 34.68 -17.40
CA HIS A 167 -28.12 35.19 -16.64
C HIS A 167 -28.21 36.72 -16.63
N LYS A 168 -27.12 37.44 -16.95
CA LYS A 168 -27.11 38.91 -17.10
C LYS A 168 -27.53 39.41 -18.50
N ARG A 169 -27.76 38.50 -19.44
CA ARG A 169 -28.13 38.81 -20.85
C ARG A 169 -29.57 38.41 -21.19
N ALA A 170 -30.33 37.89 -20.21
CA ALA A 170 -31.74 37.57 -20.34
C ALA A 170 -32.58 38.65 -19.64
#